data_AF-A0A7U5GVN2-F1
#
_entry.id   AF-A0A7U5GVN2-F1
#
_cell.length_a   1.000
_cell.length_b   1.000
_cell.length_c   1.000
_cell.angle_alpha   90.00
_cell.angle_beta   90.00
_cell.angle_gamma   90.00
#
_symmetry.space_group_name_H-M   'P 1'
#
loop_
_entity.id
_entity.type
_entity.pdbx_description
1 polymer ?
#
loop_
_entity_poly.entity_id
_entity_poly.type
_entity_poly.pdbx_seq_one_letter_code
_entity_poly.pdbx_strand_id
1 'polypeptide(L)' 'MGEEKKVFTEKDRSNAKGGYMDNPENLKTDKESIYDMHKDMQTVDAIPLEDVRMEEEEERHHRKTKDRSSSEEKYEGE' A
#
# COMPACT_ATOMS: atom_id res chain seq x y z
N MET A 1 5.99 3.85 -20.16
CA MET A 1 5.01 3.05 -20.94
C MET A 1 4.68 1.86 -20.07
N GLY A 2 3.54 1.88 -19.39
CA GLY A 2 3.13 0.78 -18.52
C GLY A 2 2.56 -0.35 -19.38
N GLU A 3 3.07 -1.56 -19.21
CA GLU A 3 2.53 -2.75 -19.86
C GLU A 3 1.08 -2.97 -19.38
N GLU A 4 0.13 -3.14 -20.31
CA GLU A 4 -1.23 -3.52 -19.96
C GLU A 4 -1.21 -4.92 -19.35
N LYS A 5 -1.49 -5.02 -18.05
CA LYS A 5 -1.56 -6.31 -17.35
C LYS A 5 -2.70 -7.12 -17.95
N LYS A 6 -2.38 -8.36 -18.35
CA LYS A 6 -3.37 -9.29 -18.89
C LYS A 6 -4.31 -9.76 -17.78
N VAL A 7 -5.60 -9.49 -17.94
CA VAL A 7 -6.65 -10.00 -17.04
C VAL A 7 -6.82 -11.50 -17.30
N PHE A 8 -6.84 -12.30 -16.24
CA PHE A 8 -6.97 -13.74 -16.33
C PHE A 8 -8.43 -14.12 -16.58
N THR A 9 -8.70 -14.91 -17.62
CA THR A 9 -10.05 -15.32 -17.97
C THR A 9 -10.36 -16.73 -17.47
N GLU A 10 -11.64 -17.10 -17.45
CA GLU A 10 -12.09 -18.44 -17.04
C GLU A 10 -11.43 -19.59 -17.83
N LYS A 11 -11.09 -19.35 -19.10
CA LYS A 11 -10.33 -20.32 -19.93
C LYS A 11 -8.91 -20.50 -19.42
N ASP A 12 -8.25 -19.42 -19.01
CA ASP A 12 -6.91 -19.49 -18.45
C ASP A 12 -6.92 -20.22 -17.09
N ARG A 13 -7.98 -20.00 -16.28
CA ARG A 13 -8.21 -20.73 -15.02
C ARG A 13 -8.39 -22.22 -15.20
N SER A 14 -9.11 -22.64 -16.22
CA SER A 14 -9.32 -24.07 -16.50
C SER A 14 -8.03 -24.81 -16.88
N ASN A 15 -7.05 -24.09 -17.43
CA ASN A 15 -5.75 -24.64 -17.81
C ASN A 15 -4.67 -24.47 -16.72
N ALA A 16 -4.94 -23.71 -15.67
CA ALA A 16 -3.99 -23.46 -14.58
C ALA A 16 -3.85 -24.69 -13.68
N LYS A 17 -2.63 -25.22 -13.57
CA LYS A 17 -2.33 -26.37 -12.71
C LYS A 17 -1.94 -25.88 -11.30
N GLY A 18 -2.93 -25.50 -10.49
CA GLY A 18 -2.71 -24.99 -9.12
C GLY A 18 -3.93 -24.30 -8.52
N GLY A 19 -3.78 -23.72 -7.32
CA GLY A 19 -4.79 -22.85 -6.71
C GLY A 19 -4.94 -21.54 -7.48
N TYR A 20 -6.13 -20.94 -7.43
CA TYR A 20 -6.45 -19.66 -8.06
C TYR A 20 -5.72 -18.51 -7.33
N MET A 21 -4.51 -18.17 -7.81
CA MET A 21 -3.66 -17.05 -7.32
C MET A 21 -3.47 -16.00 -8.43
N ASP A 22 -4.44 -15.91 -9.32
CA ASP A 22 -4.43 -15.08 -10.52
C ASP A 22 -4.73 -13.61 -10.25
N ASN A 23 -5.50 -13.33 -9.19
CA ASN A 23 -5.90 -11.98 -8.81
C ASN A 23 -5.36 -11.60 -7.42
N PRO A 24 -4.81 -10.39 -7.22
CA PRO A 24 -4.25 -9.95 -5.94
C PRO A 24 -5.31 -9.84 -4.84
N GLU A 25 -6.56 -9.54 -5.19
CA GLU A 25 -7.71 -9.59 -4.28
C GLU A 25 -8.16 -11.01 -3.90
N ASN A 26 -7.56 -12.04 -4.49
CA ASN A 26 -7.89 -13.45 -4.28
C ASN A 26 -9.37 -13.79 -4.56
N LEU A 27 -10.02 -13.00 -5.41
CA LEU A 27 -11.39 -13.22 -5.88
C LEU A 27 -11.39 -13.83 -7.28
N LYS A 28 -12.33 -14.74 -7.55
CA LYS A 28 -12.55 -15.29 -8.89
C LYS A 28 -13.34 -14.29 -9.72
N THR A 29 -12.64 -13.39 -10.39
CA THR A 29 -13.23 -12.35 -11.25
C THR A 29 -12.45 -12.23 -12.55
N ASP A 30 -13.15 -12.14 -13.68
CA ASP A 30 -12.54 -11.96 -15.01
C ASP A 30 -12.38 -10.47 -15.38
N LYS A 31 -12.55 -9.59 -14.39
CA LYS A 31 -12.45 -8.13 -14.53
C LYS A 31 -11.07 -7.66 -14.08
N GLU A 32 -10.72 -6.43 -14.48
CA GLU A 32 -9.53 -5.77 -13.97
C GLU A 32 -9.51 -5.73 -12.44
N SER A 33 -8.32 -5.87 -11.85
CA SER A 33 -8.13 -5.85 -10.40
C SER A 33 -8.57 -4.51 -9.83
N ILE A 34 -9.22 -4.54 -8.67
CA ILE A 34 -9.69 -3.35 -7.96
C ILE A 34 -8.54 -2.38 -7.68
N TYR A 35 -7.33 -2.89 -7.45
CA TYR A 35 -6.13 -2.10 -7.17
C TYR A 35 -5.52 -1.44 -8.42
N ASP A 36 -5.84 -1.95 -9.62
CA ASP A 36 -5.34 -1.39 -10.89
C ASP A 36 -6.33 -0.37 -11.50
N MET A 37 -7.60 -0.36 -11.08
CA MET A 37 -8.60 0.62 -11.54
C MET A 37 -8.30 2.05 -11.08
N HIS A 38 -7.79 2.21 -9.85
CA HIS A 38 -7.57 3.52 -9.22
C HIS A 38 -6.07 3.84 -9.10
N LYS A 39 -5.45 4.21 -10.23
CA LYS A 39 -4.01 4.55 -10.28
C LYS A 39 -3.65 5.77 -9.44
N ASP A 40 -4.59 6.70 -9.32
CA ASP A 40 -4.51 7.89 -8.47
C ASP A 40 -4.40 7.56 -6.98
N MET A 41 -5.00 6.44 -6.55
CA MET A 41 -4.94 5.98 -5.16
C MET A 41 -3.72 5.08 -4.87
N GLN A 42 -2.84 4.85 -5.85
CA GLN A 42 -1.63 4.04 -5.63
C GLN A 42 -0.54 4.79 -4.85
N THR A 43 -0.55 6.12 -4.90
CA THR A 43 0.40 6.98 -4.20
C THR A 43 -0.27 7.63 -3.02
N VAL A 44 0.30 7.44 -1.83
CA VAL A 44 -0.04 8.26 -0.66
C VAL A 44 0.66 9.62 -0.80
N ASP A 45 0.09 10.65 -0.18
CA ASP A 45 0.78 11.93 0.00
C ASP A 45 2.19 11.70 0.56
N ALA A 46 3.14 12.53 0.13
CA ALA A 46 4.53 12.39 0.57
C ALA A 46 4.62 12.62 2.09
N ILE A 47 5.13 11.63 2.81
CA ILE A 47 5.40 11.78 4.25
C ILE A 47 6.63 12.69 4.41
N PRO A 48 6.56 13.74 5.25
CA PRO A 48 7.70 14.59 5.54
C PRO A 48 8.87 13.78 6.13
N LEU A 49 10.08 13.98 5.60
CA LEU A 49 11.28 13.25 6.08
C LEU A 49 11.63 13.57 7.54
N GLU A 50 11.30 14.79 7.98
CA GLU A 50 11.49 15.22 9.37
C GLU A 50 10.62 14.39 10.32
N ASP A 51 9.41 14.03 9.88
CA ASP A 51 8.50 13.23 10.68
C ASP A 51 8.97 11.79 10.85
N VAL A 52 9.35 11.16 9.74
CA VAL A 52 9.88 9.78 9.72
C VAL A 52 11.12 9.68 10.62
N ARG A 53 12.02 10.66 10.55
CA ARG A 53 13.24 10.66 11.36
C ARG A 53 12.92 10.75 12.86
N MET A 54 11.95 11.58 13.23
CA MET A 54 11.54 11.74 14.62
C MET A 54 10.92 10.45 15.17
N GLU A 55 10.05 9.80 14.40
CA GLU A 55 9.46 8.51 14.77
C GLU A 55 10.53 7.42 14.96
N GLU A 56 11.49 7.31 14.03
CA GLU A 56 12.57 6.33 14.14
C GLU A 56 13.43 6.55 15.40
N GLU A 57 13.71 7.82 15.76
CA GLU A 57 14.44 8.17 16.98
C GLU A 57 13.67 7.78 18.25
N GLU A 58 12.35 8.00 18.29
CA GLU A 58 11.51 7.57 19.42
C GLU A 58 11.38 6.05 19.51
N GLU A 59 11.30 5.34 18.37
CA GLU A 59 11.22 3.87 18.35
C GLU A 59 12.50 3.18 18.83
N ARG A 60 13.67 3.79 18.61
CA ARG A 60 14.93 3.33 19.21
C ARG A 60 14.88 3.31 20.74
N HIS A 61 14.00 4.12 21.34
CA HIS A 61 13.74 4.17 22.77
C HIS A 61 12.41 3.49 23.12
N HIS A 62 12.30 2.19 22.84
CA HIS A 62 11.11 1.32 23.00
C HIS A 62 10.38 1.33 24.36
N ARG A 63 11.00 1.87 25.42
CA ARG A 63 10.42 1.97 26.78
C ARG A 63 9.96 3.37 27.15
N LYS A 64 10.21 4.36 26.30
CA LYS A 64 9.81 5.75 26.53
C LYS A 64 8.49 6.02 25.79
N THR A 65 7.65 6.85 26.38
CA THR A 65 6.43 7.34 25.74
C THR A 65 6.80 8.22 24.54
N LYS A 66 6.05 8.09 23.45
CA LYS A 66 6.19 8.91 22.23
C LYS A 66 5.61 10.31 22.50
N ASP A 67 6.34 11.12 23.26
CA ASP A 67 5.89 12.44 23.71
C ASP A 67 6.12 13.52 22.63
N ARG A 68 7.11 13.34 21.74
CA ARG A 68 7.44 14.32 20.69
C ARG A 68 6.63 14.12 19.42
N SER A 69 6.30 12.88 19.05
CA SER A 69 5.39 12.63 17.94
C SER A 69 3.96 13.13 18.19
N SER A 70 3.58 13.38 19.46
CA SER A 70 2.24 13.84 19.85
C SER A 70 2.22 15.29 20.37
N SER A 71 3.30 16.06 20.23
CA SER A 71 3.37 17.44 20.69
C SER A 71 2.84 18.43 19.66
N GLU A 72 2.31 19.57 20.13
CA GLU A 72 1.75 20.65 19.31
C GLU A 72 2.75 21.19 18.26
N GLU A 73 4.06 21.15 18.56
CA GLU A 73 5.16 21.53 17.65
C GLU A 73 5.12 20.79 16.29
N LYS A 74 4.55 19.57 16.23
CA LYS A 74 4.33 18.83 14.97
C LYS A 74 3.24 19.45 14.08
N TYR A 75 2.28 20.15 14.69
CA TYR A 75 1.08 20.69 14.04
C TYR A 75 1.11 22.22 13.91
N GLU A 76 2.14 22.89 14.44
CA GLU A 76 2.30 24.36 14.42
C GLU A 76 2.59 24.92 13.01
N GLY A 77 2.76 24.06 11.99
CA GLY A 77 3.09 24.44 10.61
C GLY A 77 1.99 24.24 9.56
N GLU A 78 0.76 23.87 9.95
CA GLU A 78 -0.42 23.83 9.04
C GLU A 78 -1.16 25.16 8.91
#